data_AF-A0A538EJY4-F1
#
_entry.id   AF-A0A538EJY4-F1
#
_cell.length_a   1.000
_cell.length_b   1.000
_cell.length_c   1.000
_cell.angle_alpha   90.00
_cell.angle_beta   90.00
_cell.angle_gamma   90.00
#
_symmetry.space_group_name_H-M   'P 1'
#
loop_
_entity.id
_entity.type
_entity.pdbx_description
1 polymer ?
#
loop_
_entity_poly.entity_id
_entity_poly.type
_entity_poly.pdbx_seq_one_letter_code
_entity_poly.pdbx_strand_id
1 'polypeptide(L)'
;MSTAGGYYVVLAVCFGLAGGIVGRLKGSSFWLWFLISGAVPVVGLLAAVAYRFDNRELRRQCPGCGKVVKLHDALCTRCGTELEFPDVAIASEADSRRRRLSAG
;
A
#
# COMPACT_ATOMS: atom_id res chain seq x y z
N MET A 1 1.48 1.02 -40.59
CA MET A 1 1.32 1.46 -39.19
C MET A 1 1.95 0.39 -38.31
N SER A 2 2.99 0.71 -37.56
CA SER A 2 3.78 -0.27 -36.80
C SER A 2 2.90 -0.99 -35.77
N THR A 3 2.53 -2.24 -36.07
CA THR A 3 1.86 -3.18 -35.14
C THR A 3 2.63 -3.32 -33.83
N ALA A 4 3.92 -2.93 -33.84
CA ALA A 4 4.78 -2.97 -32.69
C ALA A 4 4.32 -2.09 -31.52
N GLY A 5 3.84 -0.87 -31.79
CA GLY A 5 3.45 0.04 -30.72
C GLY A 5 2.16 -0.38 -30.01
N GLY A 6 1.21 -0.96 -30.76
CA GLY A 6 -0.10 -1.34 -30.22
C GLY A 6 -0.01 -2.44 -29.17
N TYR A 7 0.82 -3.46 -29.40
CA TYR A 7 0.98 -4.55 -28.42
C TYR A 7 1.61 -4.06 -27.11
N TYR A 8 2.57 -3.13 -27.18
CA TYR A 8 3.21 -2.58 -25.99
C TYR A 8 2.22 -1.85 -25.11
N VAL A 9 1.32 -1.06 -25.71
CA VAL A 9 0.28 -0.33 -24.96
C VAL A 9 -0.67 -1.29 -24.27
N VAL A 10 -1.11 -2.35 -24.97
CA VAL A 10 -2.01 -3.37 -24.37
C VAL A 10 -1.32 -4.07 -23.19
N LEU A 11 -0.07 -4.51 -23.37
CA LEU A 11 0.71 -5.15 -22.30
C LEU A 11 0.91 -4.19 -21.11
N ALA A 12 1.33 -2.95 -21.37
CA ALA A 12 1.54 -1.95 -20.33
C ALA A 12 0.27 -1.67 -19.51
N VAL A 13 -0.89 -1.58 -20.16
CA VAL A 13 -2.17 -1.38 -19.47
C VAL A 13 -2.57 -2.63 -18.68
N CYS A 14 -2.49 -3.83 -19.26
CA CYS A 14 -2.85 -5.06 -18.56
C CYS A 14 -1.97 -5.32 -17.33
N PHE A 15 -0.64 -5.22 -17.47
CA PHE A 15 0.31 -5.37 -16.35
C PHE A 15 0.19 -4.23 -15.35
N GLY A 16 -0.02 -2.99 -15.83
CA GLY A 16 -0.32 -1.83 -15.00
C GLY A 16 -1.54 -2.04 -14.10
N LEU A 17 -2.65 -2.51 -14.66
CA LEU A 17 -3.87 -2.81 -13.91
C LEU A 17 -3.66 -3.96 -12.91
N ALA A 18 -3.02 -5.04 -13.33
CA ALA A 18 -2.73 -6.17 -12.46
C ALA A 18 -1.85 -5.75 -11.26
N GLY A 19 -0.73 -5.06 -11.51
CA GLY A 19 0.17 -4.56 -10.48
C GLY A 19 -0.48 -3.50 -9.59
N GLY A 20 -1.29 -2.60 -10.17
CA GLY A 20 -2.05 -1.60 -9.43
C GLY A 20 -3.06 -2.22 -8.44
N ILE A 21 -3.80 -3.24 -8.88
CA ILE A 21 -4.76 -3.97 -8.03
C ILE A 21 -4.03 -4.70 -6.90
N VAL A 22 -2.96 -5.45 -7.22
CA VAL A 22 -2.15 -6.15 -6.20
C VAL A 22 -1.59 -5.17 -5.18
N GLY A 23 -1.04 -4.03 -5.63
CA GLY A 23 -0.53 -2.97 -4.77
C GLY A 23 -1.60 -2.36 -3.86
N ARG A 24 -2.83 -2.16 -4.36
CA ARG A 24 -3.98 -1.69 -3.56
C ARG A 24 -4.42 -2.69 -2.51
N LEU A 25 -4.53 -3.96 -2.88
CA LEU A 25 -4.88 -5.03 -1.93
C LEU A 25 -3.86 -5.11 -0.79
N LYS A 26 -2.63 -4.67 -1.04
CA LYS A 26 -1.55 -4.58 -0.05
C LYS A 26 -1.62 -3.38 0.90
N GLY A 27 -2.55 -2.45 0.69
CA GLY A 27 -2.66 -1.20 1.46
C GLY A 27 -1.80 -0.05 0.91
N SER A 28 -1.25 -0.18 -0.30
CA SER A 28 -0.48 0.88 -0.97
C SER A 28 -1.31 1.61 -2.04
N SER A 29 -0.81 2.75 -2.51
CA SER A 29 -1.48 3.59 -3.52
C SER A 29 -1.59 2.89 -4.89
N PHE A 30 -2.80 2.86 -5.46
CA PHE A 30 -3.10 2.27 -6.78
C PHE A 30 -2.27 2.89 -7.88
N TRP A 31 -2.30 4.21 -7.96
CA TRP A 31 -1.68 4.98 -9.03
C TRP A 31 -0.17 4.80 -9.08
N LEU A 32 0.48 4.70 -7.91
CA LEU A 32 1.91 4.44 -7.83
C LEU A 32 2.25 3.07 -8.43
N TRP A 33 1.55 2.01 -8.01
CA TRP A 33 1.80 0.65 -8.50
C TRP A 33 1.37 0.45 -9.96
N PHE A 34 0.32 1.13 -10.41
CA PHE A 34 -0.08 1.17 -11.81
C PHE A 34 1.01 1.80 -12.69
N LEU A 35 1.58 2.93 -12.28
CA LEU A 35 2.65 3.59 -13.03
C LEU A 35 3.94 2.76 -13.05
N ILE A 36 4.33 2.17 -11.91
CA ILE A 36 5.51 1.30 -11.82
C ILE A 36 5.35 0.08 -12.73
N SER A 37 4.18 -0.57 -12.68
CA SER A 37 3.90 -1.78 -13.49
C SER A 37 3.56 -1.45 -14.94
N GLY A 38 3.13 -0.23 -15.26
CA GLY A 38 2.98 0.22 -16.65
C GLY A 38 4.31 0.57 -17.30
N ALA A 39 5.22 1.19 -16.54
CA ALA A 39 6.55 1.58 -17.01
C ALA A 39 7.50 0.37 -17.16
N VAL A 40 7.43 -0.59 -16.24
CA VAL A 40 8.25 -1.81 -16.27
C VAL A 40 7.36 -3.03 -16.01
N PRO A 41 6.64 -3.56 -17.01
CA PRO A 41 5.59 -4.58 -16.86
C PRO A 41 5.92 -5.76 -15.96
N VAL A 42 6.98 -6.49 -16.28
CA VAL A 42 7.33 -7.72 -15.56
C VAL A 42 7.93 -7.40 -14.19
N VAL A 43 8.87 -6.45 -14.13
CA VAL A 43 9.58 -6.10 -12.88
C VAL A 43 8.64 -5.40 -11.90
N GLY A 44 7.77 -4.51 -12.38
CA GLY A 44 6.80 -3.79 -11.57
C GLY A 44 5.74 -4.71 -10.98
N LEU A 45 5.26 -5.69 -11.75
CA LEU A 45 4.35 -6.71 -11.23
C LEU A 45 5.05 -7.61 -10.19
N LEU A 46 6.27 -8.09 -10.48
CA LEU A 46 7.04 -8.88 -9.51
C LEU A 46 7.31 -8.09 -8.23
N ALA A 47 7.68 -6.82 -8.35
CA ALA A 47 7.85 -5.93 -7.22
C ALA A 47 6.54 -5.77 -6.43
N ALA A 48 5.39 -5.60 -7.09
CA ALA A 48 4.09 -5.49 -6.42
C ALA A 48 3.73 -6.77 -5.64
N VAL A 49 4.07 -7.95 -6.18
CA VAL A 49 3.86 -9.24 -5.51
C VAL A 49 4.80 -9.43 -4.32
N ALA A 50 6.10 -9.16 -4.53
CA ALA A 50 7.14 -9.31 -3.52
C ALA A 50 7.09 -8.23 -2.44
N TYR A 51 6.46 -7.09 -2.72
CA TYR A 51 6.31 -6.00 -1.77
C TYR A 51 5.66 -6.51 -0.49
N ARG A 52 6.17 -6.09 0.67
CA ARG A 52 5.70 -6.56 1.98
C ARG A 52 4.32 -5.97 2.30
N PHE A 53 3.49 -6.76 3.00
CA PHE A 53 2.19 -6.28 3.48
C PHE A 53 2.41 -5.28 4.61
N ASP A 54 2.03 -4.04 4.36
CA ASP A 54 2.09 -2.98 5.36
C ASP A 54 0.95 -3.11 6.41
N ASN A 55 -0.12 -3.83 6.07
CA ASN A 55 -1.25 -4.09 6.97
C ASN A 55 -0.91 -4.92 8.23
N ARG A 56 0.30 -5.47 8.32
CA ARG A 56 0.82 -6.18 9.51
C ARG A 56 1.57 -5.26 10.47
N GLU A 57 1.75 -4.00 10.09
CA GLU A 57 2.44 -3.02 10.91
C GLU A 57 1.55 -2.55 12.06
N LEU A 58 2.16 -2.28 13.21
CA LEU A 58 1.45 -1.66 14.32
C LEU A 58 1.04 -0.23 13.97
N ARG A 59 -0.03 0.23 14.60
CA ARG A 59 -0.61 1.54 14.37
C ARG A 59 -0.62 2.34 15.66
N ARG A 60 -0.75 3.66 15.56
CA ARG A 60 -0.91 4.55 16.72
C ARG A 60 -1.88 5.66 16.40
N GLN A 61 -2.40 6.29 17.43
CA GLN A 61 -3.23 7.48 17.29
C GLN A 61 -2.35 8.73 17.40
N CYS A 62 -2.48 9.66 16.46
CA CYS A 62 -1.78 10.94 16.51
C CYS A 62 -2.31 11.79 17.68
N PRO A 63 -1.46 12.32 18.57
CA PRO A 63 -1.90 13.15 19.71
C PRO A 63 -2.43 14.52 19.27
N GLY A 64 -1.98 15.06 18.13
CA GLY A 64 -2.40 16.37 17.64
C GLY A 64 -3.77 16.40 16.96
N CYS A 65 -4.09 15.39 16.13
CA CYS A 65 -5.34 15.38 15.35
C CYS A 65 -6.19 14.11 15.47
N GLY A 66 -5.76 13.13 16.27
CA GLY A 66 -6.50 11.88 16.49
C GLY A 66 -6.51 10.89 15.32
N LYS A 67 -5.84 11.18 14.20
CA LYS A 67 -5.74 10.25 13.06
C LYS A 67 -4.94 9.00 13.45
N VAL A 68 -5.41 7.82 13.04
CA VAL A 68 -4.62 6.59 13.13
C VAL A 68 -3.57 6.56 12.01
N VAL A 69 -2.31 6.43 12.39
CA VAL A 69 -1.14 6.42 11.51
C VAL A 69 -0.27 5.19 11.82
N LYS A 70 0.71 4.88 10.97
CA LYS A 70 1.59 3.74 11.18
C LYS A 70 2.60 4.06 12.28
N LEU A 71 3.08 3.05 12.98
CA LEU A 71 3.99 3.25 14.10
C LEU A 71 5.33 3.85 13.66
N HIS A 72 5.81 3.52 12.45
CA HIS A 72 7.08 4.02 11.90
C HIS A 72 7.02 5.44 11.31
N ASP A 73 5.83 6.06 11.20
CA ASP A 73 5.70 7.41 10.64
C ASP A 73 6.28 8.43 11.62
N ALA A 74 7.46 9.02 11.36
CA ALA A 74 8.05 10.03 12.27
C ALA A 74 7.17 11.28 12.45
N LEU A 75 6.40 11.63 11.42
CA LEU A 75 5.51 12.78 11.38
C LEU A 75 4.11 12.33 10.99
N CYS A 76 3.08 12.98 11.56
CA CYS A 76 1.72 12.71 11.16
C CYS A 76 1.47 13.18 9.72
N THR A 77 1.13 12.25 8.84
CA THR A 77 0.76 12.50 7.43
C THR A 77 -0.55 13.29 7.23
N ARG A 78 -1.10 13.91 8.29
CA ARG A 78 -2.28 14.79 8.22
C ARG A 78 -2.02 16.17 8.80
N CYS A 79 -1.51 16.26 10.03
CA CYS A 79 -1.33 17.53 10.72
C CYS A 79 0.14 17.95 10.91
N GLY A 80 1.10 17.11 10.50
CA GLY A 80 2.53 17.43 10.63
C GLY A 80 3.10 17.36 12.05
N THR A 81 2.31 16.96 13.05
CA THR A 81 2.79 16.75 14.42
C THR A 81 3.87 15.68 14.44
N GLU A 82 4.99 15.93 15.12
CA GLU A 82 6.02 14.94 15.41
C GLU A 82 5.48 13.84 16.32
N LEU A 83 5.83 12.61 16.01
CA LEU A 83 5.24 11.45 16.64
C LEU A 83 6.33 10.62 17.33
N GLU A 84 6.47 10.82 18.64
CA GLU A 84 7.34 10.03 19.52
C GLU A 84 6.86 8.59 19.68
N PHE A 85 7.81 7.67 19.92
CA PHE A 85 7.52 6.25 20.07
C PHE A 85 6.55 6.03 21.24
N PRO A 86 5.33 5.49 21.02
CA PRO A 86 4.34 5.39 22.07
C PRO A 86 4.57 4.15 22.94
N ASP A 87 4.24 4.25 24.23
CA ASP A 87 4.25 3.09 25.15
C ASP A 87 3.14 2.08 24.81
N VAL A 88 2.05 2.55 24.21
CA VAL A 88 0.89 1.74 23.83
C VAL A 88 0.67 1.81 22.32
N ALA A 89 0.78 0.66 21.66
CA ALA A 89 0.53 0.52 20.23
C ALA A 89 -0.83 -0.13 19.94
N ILE A 90 -1.49 0.32 18.88
CA ILE A 90 -2.72 -0.25 18.35
C ILE A 90 -2.35 -1.47 17.49
N ALA A 91 -3.09 -2.55 17.64
CA ALA A 91 -2.89 -3.78 16.85
C ALA A 91 -2.89 -3.53 15.33
N SER A 92 -2.20 -4.39 14.59
CA SER A 92 -2.13 -4.31 13.14
C SER A 92 -3.51 -4.41 12.49
N GLU A 93 -3.65 -3.94 11.25
CA GLU A 93 -4.91 -4.10 10.51
C GLU A 93 -5.25 -5.57 10.28
N ALA A 94 -4.25 -6.39 9.97
CA ALA A 94 -4.40 -7.82 9.79
C ALA A 94 -4.94 -8.51 11.04
N ASP A 95 -4.39 -8.18 12.22
CA ASP A 95 -4.84 -8.77 13.49
C ASP A 95 -6.23 -8.27 13.87
N SER A 96 -6.50 -6.98 13.68
CA SER A 96 -7.82 -6.39 13.93
C SER A 96 -8.91 -7.04 13.06
N ARG A 97 -8.58 -7.33 11.79
CA ARG A 97 -9.48 -8.04 10.87
C ARG A 97 -9.68 -9.49 11.30
N ARG A 98 -8.61 -10.22 11.67
CA ARG A 98 -8.71 -11.59 12.17
C ARG A 98 -9.61 -11.69 13.40
N ARG A 99 -9.43 -10.81 14.38
CA ARG A 99 -10.24 -10.78 15.62
C ARG A 99 -11.72 -10.52 15.34
N ARG A 100 -12.05 -9.65 14.37
CA ARG A 100 -13.44 -9.39 13.97
C ARG A 100 -14.10 -10.62 13.33
N LEU A 101 -13.36 -11.38 12.54
CA LEU A 101 -13.87 -12.61 11.90
C LEU A 101 -14.06 -13.76 12.89
N SER A 102 -13.28 -13.82 13.97
CA SER A 102 -13.43 -14.84 15.02
C SER A 102 -14.51 -14.54 16.06
N ALA A 103 -15.06 -13.33 16.05
CA ALA A 103 -16.03 -12.86 17.06
C ALA A 103 -17.49 -12.85 16.56
N GLY A 104 -17.73 -13.21 15.29
CA GLY A 104 -19.07 -13.40 14.73
C GLY A 104 -19.26 -14.85 14.32
#